data_AF-A0A1X6NPU2-F1
#
_entry.id   AF-A0A1X6NPU2-F1
#
_cell.length_a   1.000
_cell.length_b   1.000
_cell.length_c   1.000
_cell.angle_alpha   90.00
_cell.angle_beta   90.00
_cell.angle_gamma   90.00
#
_symmetry.space_group_name_H-M   'P 1'
#
loop_
_entity.id
_entity.type
_entity.pdbx_description
1 polymer ?
#
loop_
_entity_poly.entity_id
_entity_poly.type
_entity_poly.pdbx_seq_one_letter_code
_entity_poly.pdbx_strand_id
1 'polypeptide(L)'
;MPWASMPVELQFPFPMTPDGALVAEVYLVEDDREMVGVGPSRDALPSRLRVNPGLANRVERRRLPTGDAVFVAHVTAAGEAPVAGAPQTGTKIVLDQLIERQTAADMVASLRDGRLRQQTYNMAATGCKGLVLIVKGDLDAATENGANVREEAKNVLAELTVSSNFVFKNTADLTETAALFSSLV
;
A
#
# COMPACT_ATOMS: atom_id res chain seq x y z
N MET A 1 14.43 -29.34 21.24
CA MET A 1 15.15 -29.03 19.98
C MET A 1 14.26 -28.13 19.15
N PRO A 2 14.52 -26.83 19.00
CA PRO A 2 13.83 -26.02 18.02
C PRO A 2 14.72 -25.90 16.77
N TRP A 3 14.23 -26.37 15.63
CA TRP A 3 14.80 -26.00 14.34
C TRP A 3 14.52 -24.51 14.12
N ALA A 4 15.53 -23.67 14.36
CA ALA A 4 15.53 -22.35 13.78
C ALA A 4 15.54 -22.55 12.25
N SER A 5 14.45 -22.19 11.59
CA SER A 5 14.41 -22.09 10.12
C SER A 5 15.55 -21.16 9.72
N MET A 6 16.61 -21.71 9.15
CA MET A 6 17.69 -20.90 8.58
C MET A 6 17.05 -19.89 7.61
N PRO A 7 17.48 -18.62 7.59
CA PRO A 7 17.02 -17.68 6.59
C PRO A 7 17.29 -18.30 5.22
N VAL A 8 16.23 -18.56 4.46
CA VAL A 8 16.35 -19.03 3.08
C VAL A 8 17.04 -17.90 2.33
N GLU A 9 18.29 -18.15 1.95
CA GLU A 9 19.05 -17.26 1.08
C GLU A 9 18.21 -17.01 -0.17
N LEU A 10 18.02 -15.74 -0.53
CA LEU A 10 17.25 -15.36 -1.71
C LEU A 10 17.89 -16.01 -2.93
N GLN A 11 17.21 -17.00 -3.54
CA GLN A 11 17.74 -17.78 -4.66
C GLN A 11 17.81 -16.99 -5.98
N PHE A 12 17.45 -15.70 -5.97
CA PHE A 12 17.37 -14.88 -7.16
C PHE A 12 18.33 -13.69 -7.04
N PRO A 13 19.20 -13.45 -8.04
CA PRO A 13 20.07 -12.29 -8.07
C PRO A 13 19.25 -11.00 -8.19
N PHE A 14 19.65 -9.96 -7.44
CA PHE A 14 19.10 -8.62 -7.55
C PHE A 14 20.08 -7.71 -8.33
N PRO A 15 19.60 -6.87 -9.26
CA PRO A 15 18.21 -6.74 -9.71
C PRO A 15 17.78 -7.92 -10.60
N MET A 16 16.53 -8.38 -10.44
CA MET A 16 15.91 -9.29 -11.40
C MET A 16 15.65 -8.52 -12.70
N THR A 17 16.63 -8.45 -13.59
CA THR A 17 16.38 -8.13 -14.99
C THR A 17 15.68 -9.33 -15.61
N PRO A 18 14.43 -9.22 -16.09
CA PRO A 18 13.77 -10.33 -16.74
C PRO A 18 14.51 -10.68 -18.03
N ASP A 19 14.93 -11.94 -18.18
CA ASP A 19 15.38 -12.49 -19.45
C ASP A 19 14.15 -12.78 -20.33
N GLY A 20 13.49 -11.73 -20.83
CA GLY A 20 12.35 -11.85 -21.74
C GLY A 20 11.17 -10.93 -21.44
N ALA A 21 10.08 -11.14 -22.17
CA ALA A 21 8.85 -10.39 -21.97
C ALA A 21 8.24 -10.73 -20.60
N LEU A 22 7.84 -9.69 -19.86
CA LEU A 22 7.15 -9.86 -18.59
C LEU A 22 5.83 -10.60 -18.79
N VAL A 23 5.59 -11.66 -18.01
CA VAL A 23 4.31 -12.42 -18.02
C VAL A 23 3.13 -11.61 -17.49
N ALA A 24 3.42 -10.61 -16.65
CA ALA A 24 2.45 -9.65 -16.16
C ALA A 24 3.11 -8.29 -15.93
N GLU A 25 2.33 -7.22 -16.10
CA GLU A 25 2.71 -5.87 -15.71
C GLU A 25 1.91 -5.45 -14.49
N VAL A 26 2.57 -4.87 -13.48
CA VAL A 26 1.90 -4.44 -12.25
C VAL A 26 1.51 -2.97 -12.35
N TYR A 27 0.24 -2.70 -12.06
CA TYR A 27 -0.34 -1.37 -11.99
C TYR A 27 -0.71 -1.04 -10.55
N LEU A 28 -0.42 0.19 -10.14
CA LEU A 28 -1.01 0.78 -8.93
C LEU A 28 -2.41 1.28 -9.29
N VAL A 29 -3.42 0.86 -8.53
CA VAL A 29 -4.78 1.38 -8.65
C VAL A 29 -5.04 2.25 -7.42
N GLU A 30 -5.19 3.56 -7.63
CA GLU A 30 -5.54 4.52 -6.56
C GLU A 30 -7.06 4.73 -6.48
N ASP A 31 -7.57 4.84 -5.24
CA ASP A 31 -8.96 5.19 -4.96
C ASP A 31 -9.27 6.61 -5.44
N ASP A 32 -10.41 6.79 -6.11
CA ASP A 32 -10.78 8.10 -6.66
C ASP A 32 -11.05 9.16 -5.59
N ARG A 33 -11.41 8.79 -4.35
CA ARG A 33 -11.63 9.73 -3.22
C ARG A 33 -10.38 10.49 -2.84
N GLU A 34 -9.21 9.90 -3.08
CA GLU A 34 -7.93 10.57 -2.88
C GLU A 34 -7.76 11.79 -3.80
N MET A 35 -8.62 11.92 -4.82
CA MET A 35 -8.61 13.00 -5.81
C MET A 35 -9.92 13.76 -5.93
N VAL A 36 -11.00 13.40 -5.20
CA VAL A 36 -12.26 14.15 -5.21
C VAL A 36 -12.17 15.35 -4.23
N GLY A 37 -11.94 16.54 -4.78
CA GLY A 37 -11.88 17.83 -4.08
C GLY A 37 -11.14 18.90 -4.89
N VAL A 38 -11.32 20.19 -4.56
CA VAL A 38 -10.65 21.31 -5.26
C VAL A 38 -9.38 21.73 -4.50
N GLY A 39 -8.21 21.64 -5.13
CA GLY A 39 -6.97 22.27 -4.63
C GLY A 39 -5.65 21.62 -5.11
N PRO A 40 -4.54 22.38 -5.17
CA PRO A 40 -3.24 21.94 -5.73
C PRO A 40 -2.53 20.83 -4.92
N SER A 41 -3.02 20.52 -3.71
CA SER A 41 -2.42 19.52 -2.81
C SER A 41 -2.77 18.07 -3.19
N ARG A 42 -3.89 17.81 -3.88
CA ARG A 42 -4.40 16.44 -4.12
C ARG A 42 -4.01 15.84 -5.49
N ASP A 43 -3.71 16.65 -6.51
CA ASP A 43 -3.07 16.16 -7.74
C ASP A 43 -1.55 15.91 -7.57
N ALA A 44 -0.97 16.29 -6.44
CA ALA A 44 0.47 16.24 -6.21
C ALA A 44 1.01 14.80 -6.13
N LEU A 45 0.30 13.89 -5.47
CA LEU A 45 0.72 12.48 -5.38
C LEU A 45 0.64 11.75 -6.73
N PRO A 46 -0.50 11.72 -7.44
CA PRO A 46 -0.58 11.08 -8.76
C PRO A 46 0.40 11.69 -9.77
N SER A 47 0.64 13.00 -9.73
CA SER A 47 1.64 13.63 -10.59
C SER A 47 3.06 13.12 -10.28
N ARG A 48 3.40 12.89 -9.01
CA ARG A 48 4.68 12.32 -8.60
C ARG A 48 4.81 10.83 -8.93
N LEU A 49 3.74 10.05 -8.77
CA LEU A 49 3.73 8.63 -9.11
C LEU A 49 3.95 8.41 -10.62
N ARG A 50 3.34 9.26 -11.46
CA ARG A 50 3.46 9.17 -12.92
C ARG A 50 4.86 9.44 -13.46
N VAL A 51 5.69 10.19 -12.73
CA VAL A 51 7.08 10.49 -13.12
C VAL A 51 8.09 9.58 -12.43
N ASN A 52 7.65 8.72 -11.51
CA ASN A 52 8.54 7.80 -10.81
C ASN A 52 8.88 6.59 -11.70
N PRO A 53 10.16 6.25 -11.94
CA PRO A 53 10.55 5.21 -12.89
C PRO A 53 9.86 3.85 -12.73
N GLY A 54 9.54 3.42 -11.51
CA GLY A 54 8.88 2.11 -11.29
C GLY A 54 7.38 2.11 -11.60
N LEU A 55 6.72 3.27 -11.56
CA LEU A 55 5.27 3.41 -11.74
C LEU A 55 4.88 4.29 -12.93
N ALA A 56 5.84 4.77 -13.71
CA ALA A 56 5.59 5.60 -14.88
C ALA A 56 4.62 4.90 -15.84
N ASN A 57 3.49 5.56 -16.15
CA ASN A 57 2.38 5.03 -16.95
C ASN A 57 1.69 3.75 -16.40
N ARG A 58 1.94 3.40 -15.15
CA ARG A 58 1.38 2.20 -14.48
C ARG A 58 0.50 2.56 -13.27
N VAL A 59 -0.20 3.71 -13.36
CA VAL A 59 -1.14 4.16 -12.33
C VAL A 59 -2.53 4.31 -12.95
N GLU A 60 -3.48 3.50 -12.46
CA GLU A 60 -4.89 3.57 -12.81
C GLU A 60 -5.71 4.20 -11.66
N ARG A 61 -6.90 4.71 -11.99
CA ARG A 61 -7.84 5.27 -11.02
C ARG A 61 -9.11 4.43 -10.99
N ARG A 62 -9.60 4.10 -9.80
CA ARG A 62 -10.86 3.37 -9.64
C ARG A 62 -11.41 3.58 -8.23
N ARG A 63 -12.73 3.61 -8.08
CA ARG A 63 -13.35 3.49 -6.75
C ARG A 63 -13.04 2.12 -6.13
N LEU A 64 -12.33 2.11 -5.02
CA LEU A 64 -12.11 0.92 -4.20
C LEU A 64 -13.21 0.82 -3.13
N PRO A 65 -13.62 -0.39 -2.72
CA PRO A 65 -14.58 -0.56 -1.64
C PRO A 65 -13.98 -0.15 -0.27
N THR A 66 -12.67 -0.33 -0.09
CA THR A 66 -11.90 0.01 1.11
C THR A 66 -10.42 0.16 0.74
N GLY A 67 -9.63 0.87 1.56
CA GLY A 67 -8.27 1.25 1.21
C GLY A 67 -8.21 2.39 0.20
N ASP A 68 -7.00 2.94 0.07
CA ASP A 68 -6.68 4.04 -0.83
C ASP A 68 -5.88 3.58 -2.04
N ALA A 69 -5.23 2.42 -1.97
CA ALA A 69 -4.55 1.83 -3.12
C ALA A 69 -4.41 0.30 -3.03
N VAL A 70 -4.36 -0.33 -4.20
CA VAL A 70 -4.01 -1.74 -4.39
C VAL A 70 -3.10 -1.90 -5.60
N PHE A 71 -2.37 -3.00 -5.68
CA PHE A 71 -1.67 -3.38 -6.90
C PHE A 71 -2.48 -4.41 -7.69
N VAL A 72 -2.45 -4.29 -9.01
CA VAL A 72 -3.13 -5.20 -9.93
C VAL A 72 -2.15 -5.64 -10.99
N ALA A 73 -1.94 -6.95 -11.11
CA ALA A 73 -1.19 -7.54 -12.20
C ALA A 73 -2.08 -7.69 -13.43
N HIS A 74 -1.66 -7.12 -14.55
CA HIS A 74 -2.25 -7.33 -15.86
C HIS A 74 -1.47 -8.41 -16.60
N VAL A 75 -2.12 -9.53 -16.90
CA VAL A 75 -1.48 -10.63 -17.62
C VAL A 75 -1.21 -10.21 -19.07
N THR A 76 0.04 -10.36 -19.52
CA THR A 76 0.45 -10.04 -20.89
C THR A 76 0.28 -11.24 -21.82
N ALA A 77 0.51 -11.04 -23.11
CA ALA A 77 0.57 -12.14 -24.08
C ALA A 77 1.62 -13.21 -23.74
N ALA A 78 2.70 -12.83 -23.05
CA ALA A 78 3.73 -13.78 -22.60
C ALA A 78 3.30 -14.60 -21.37
N GLY A 79 2.33 -14.09 -20.60
CA GLY A 79 1.78 -14.79 -19.44
C GLY A 79 0.61 -15.72 -19.77
N GLU A 80 0.06 -15.63 -20.98
CA GLU A 80 -0.97 -16.56 -21.44
C GLU A 80 -0.38 -17.95 -21.67
N ALA A 81 -0.96 -18.95 -21.01
CA ALA A 81 -0.54 -20.34 -21.14
C ALA A 81 -1.72 -21.21 -21.60
N PRO A 82 -1.50 -22.20 -22.49
CA PRO A 82 -2.56 -23.10 -22.98
C PRO A 82 -2.88 -24.21 -21.98
N VAL A 83 -2.93 -23.89 -20.68
CA VAL A 83 -3.24 -24.81 -19.59
C VAL A 83 -4.60 -24.43 -19.02
N ALA A 84 -5.44 -25.43 -18.75
CA ALA A 84 -6.77 -25.20 -18.20
C ALA A 84 -6.67 -24.44 -16.86
N GLY A 85 -7.38 -23.31 -16.75
CA GLY A 85 -7.36 -22.45 -15.57
C GLY A 85 -6.26 -21.39 -15.54
N ALA A 86 -5.35 -21.36 -16.53
CA ALA A 86 -4.40 -20.26 -16.67
C ALA A 86 -5.13 -18.95 -17.03
N PRO A 87 -4.68 -17.81 -16.50
CA PRO A 87 -5.27 -16.52 -16.84
C PRO A 87 -4.97 -16.18 -18.31
N GLN A 88 -5.97 -15.65 -19.00
CA GLN A 88 -5.82 -15.17 -20.38
C GLN A 88 -5.14 -13.80 -20.41
N THR A 89 -4.58 -13.43 -21.57
CA THR A 89 -4.09 -12.06 -21.79
C THR A 89 -5.17 -11.03 -21.44
N GLY A 90 -4.79 -9.99 -20.69
CA GLY A 90 -5.69 -8.95 -20.21
C GLY A 90 -6.44 -9.28 -18.92
N THR A 91 -6.27 -10.49 -18.37
CA THR A 91 -6.78 -10.81 -17.04
C THR A 91 -6.14 -9.88 -16.00
N LYS A 92 -6.97 -9.26 -15.16
CA LYS A 92 -6.54 -8.40 -14.06
C LYS A 92 -6.62 -9.18 -12.75
N ILE A 93 -5.50 -9.29 -12.04
CA ILE A 93 -5.38 -10.02 -10.77
C ILE A 93 -4.99 -9.02 -9.68
N VAL A 94 -5.84 -8.86 -8.66
CA VAL A 94 -5.52 -8.01 -7.51
C VAL A 94 -4.45 -8.71 -6.67
N LEU A 95 -3.36 -8.01 -6.38
CA LEU A 95 -2.30 -8.50 -5.51
C LEU A 95 -2.69 -8.39 -4.04
N ASP A 96 -1.96 -9.09 -3.19
CA ASP A 96 -2.33 -9.25 -1.78
C ASP A 96 -2.12 -7.98 -0.92
N GLN A 97 -1.51 -6.93 -1.48
CA GLN A 97 -1.31 -5.67 -0.78
C GLN A 97 -2.52 -4.74 -0.88
N LEU A 98 -3.02 -4.32 0.28
CA LEU A 98 -4.05 -3.29 0.44
C LEU A 98 -3.50 -2.15 1.30
N ILE A 99 -3.53 -0.94 0.76
CA ILE A 99 -2.84 0.21 1.32
C ILE A 99 -3.86 1.26 1.73
N GLU A 100 -3.77 1.73 2.98
CA GLU A 100 -4.47 2.92 3.49
C GLU A 100 -3.42 4.00 3.77
N ARG A 101 -3.69 5.22 3.33
CA ARG A 101 -2.81 6.37 3.47
C ARG A 101 -3.55 7.51 4.17
N GLN A 102 -3.00 7.96 5.29
CA GLN A 102 -3.54 9.11 6.02
C GLN A 102 -2.43 10.09 6.41
N THR A 103 -2.79 11.34 6.66
CA THR A 103 -1.84 12.27 7.30
C THR A 103 -1.75 11.97 8.80
N ALA A 104 -0.66 12.36 9.45
CA ALA A 104 -0.53 12.23 10.90
C ALA A 104 -1.68 12.93 11.65
N ALA A 105 -2.14 14.09 11.16
CA ALA A 105 -3.29 14.80 11.72
C ALA A 105 -4.60 14.02 11.55
N ASP A 106 -4.86 13.48 10.35
CA ASP A 106 -6.06 12.69 10.07
C ASP A 106 -6.08 11.38 10.84
N MET A 107 -4.92 10.76 11.06
CA MET A 107 -4.79 9.59 11.93
C MET A 107 -5.18 9.91 13.37
N VAL A 108 -4.66 11.01 13.92
CA VAL A 108 -5.00 11.43 15.28
C VAL A 108 -6.49 11.75 15.40
N ALA A 109 -7.08 12.41 14.40
CA ALA A 109 -8.51 12.68 14.37
C ALA A 109 -9.32 11.37 14.32
N SER A 110 -8.94 10.44 13.45
CA SER A 110 -9.62 9.16 13.25
C SER A 110 -9.46 8.20 14.42
N LEU A 111 -8.38 8.33 15.19
CA LEU A 111 -8.22 7.65 16.46
C LEU A 111 -9.23 8.17 17.48
N ARG A 112 -9.32 9.50 17.65
CA ARG A 112 -10.20 10.15 18.64
C ARG A 112 -11.68 9.87 18.42
N ASP A 113 -12.13 9.80 17.17
CA ASP A 113 -13.53 9.54 16.82
C ASP A 113 -13.83 8.08 16.44
N GLY A 114 -12.84 7.19 16.60
CA GLY A 114 -12.99 5.75 16.42
C GLY A 114 -12.98 5.25 14.97
N ARG A 115 -12.89 6.13 13.97
CA ARG A 115 -12.82 5.74 12.55
C ARG A 115 -11.63 4.84 12.24
N LEU A 116 -10.48 5.02 12.91
CA LEU A 116 -9.28 4.23 12.66
C LEU A 116 -9.54 2.73 12.85
N ARG A 117 -10.26 2.36 13.92
CA ARG A 117 -10.63 0.95 14.20
C ARG A 117 -11.55 0.38 13.12
N GLN A 118 -12.50 1.18 12.64
CA GLN A 118 -13.42 0.75 11.58
C GLN A 118 -12.69 0.58 10.24
N GLN A 119 -11.77 1.50 9.91
CA GLN A 119 -10.93 1.42 8.72
C GLN A 119 -10.10 0.14 8.73
N THR A 120 -9.36 -0.12 9.82
CA THR A 120 -8.52 -1.32 9.94
C THR A 120 -9.33 -2.61 9.95
N TYR A 121 -10.51 -2.62 10.57
CA TYR A 121 -11.44 -3.74 10.51
C TYR A 121 -11.89 -4.03 9.07
N ASN A 122 -12.31 -2.99 8.33
CA ASN A 122 -12.77 -3.16 6.94
C ASN A 122 -11.65 -3.68 6.04
N MET A 123 -10.43 -3.17 6.21
CA MET A 123 -9.26 -3.67 5.50
C MET A 123 -8.98 -5.14 5.82
N ALA A 124 -8.99 -5.52 7.10
CA ALA A 124 -8.78 -6.91 7.52
C ALA A 124 -9.86 -7.86 6.98
N ALA A 125 -11.10 -7.39 6.88
CA ALA A 125 -12.22 -8.16 6.36
C ALA A 125 -12.12 -8.46 4.85
N THR A 126 -11.21 -7.81 4.10
CA THR A 126 -11.00 -8.09 2.67
C THR A 126 -10.34 -9.44 2.41
N GLY A 127 -9.65 -10.01 3.41
CA GLY A 127 -8.84 -11.22 3.26
C GLY A 127 -7.46 -10.99 2.62
N CYS A 128 -7.13 -9.75 2.24
CA CYS A 128 -5.78 -9.38 1.79
C CYS A 128 -4.78 -9.62 2.92
N LYS A 129 -3.64 -10.25 2.59
CA LYS A 129 -2.62 -10.58 3.61
C LYS A 129 -1.64 -9.44 3.87
N GLY A 130 -1.43 -8.56 2.89
CA GLY A 130 -0.49 -7.44 2.96
C GLY A 130 -1.18 -6.12 3.29
N LEU A 131 -1.66 -5.94 4.52
CA LEU A 131 -2.31 -4.70 4.92
C LEU A 131 -1.23 -3.66 5.26
N VAL A 132 -1.26 -2.49 4.62
CA VAL A 132 -0.24 -1.46 4.82
C VAL A 132 -0.92 -0.17 5.25
N LEU A 133 -0.45 0.40 6.36
CA LEU A 133 -0.85 1.72 6.82
C LEU A 133 0.29 2.70 6.62
N ILE A 134 0.12 3.62 5.69
CA ILE A 134 1.06 4.72 5.43
C ILE A 134 0.58 5.96 6.17
N VAL A 135 1.41 6.50 7.06
CA VAL A 135 1.16 7.76 7.74
C VAL A 135 2.15 8.80 7.25
N LYS A 136 1.62 9.87 6.65
CA LYS A 136 2.42 10.98 6.15
C LYS A 136 2.51 12.10 7.20
N GLY A 137 3.74 12.48 7.54
CA GLY A 137 4.07 13.56 8.45
C GLY A 137 4.45 13.05 9.85
N ASP A 138 4.68 13.99 10.76
CA ASP A 138 5.15 13.69 12.10
C ASP A 138 3.98 13.43 13.08
N LEU A 139 3.87 12.18 13.54
CA LEU A 139 2.86 11.76 14.51
C LEU A 139 3.13 12.30 15.92
N ASP A 140 4.38 12.49 16.32
CA ASP A 140 4.72 13.05 17.62
C ASP A 140 4.37 14.54 17.66
N ALA A 141 4.60 15.26 16.56
CA ALA A 141 4.14 16.65 16.39
C ALA A 141 2.60 16.74 16.35
N ALA A 142 1.92 15.84 15.62
CA ALA A 142 0.45 15.82 15.57
C ALA A 142 -0.21 15.52 16.93
N THR A 143 0.54 14.95 17.88
CA THR A 143 0.06 14.60 19.23
C THR A 143 0.65 15.47 20.34
N GLU A 144 1.38 16.54 20.00
CA GLU A 144 2.13 17.38 20.95
C GLU A 144 1.29 17.88 22.14
N ASN A 145 0.05 18.29 21.87
CA ASN A 145 -0.86 18.85 22.88
C ASN A 145 -1.69 17.79 23.63
N GLY A 146 -1.39 16.50 23.49
CA GLY A 146 -2.21 15.43 24.08
C GLY A 146 -1.41 14.16 24.37
N ALA A 147 -0.72 14.14 25.50
CA ALA A 147 0.06 12.97 25.95
C ALA A 147 -0.73 11.66 25.93
N ASN A 148 -2.00 11.68 26.38
CA ASN A 148 -2.87 10.51 26.35
C ASN A 148 -3.11 9.99 24.92
N VAL A 149 -3.28 10.90 23.97
CA VAL A 149 -3.55 10.57 22.56
C VAL A 149 -2.29 10.07 21.86
N ARG A 150 -1.12 10.59 22.25
CA ARG A 150 0.17 10.05 21.80
C ARG A 150 0.34 8.59 22.21
N GLU A 151 0.13 8.30 23.49
CA GLU A 151 0.25 6.93 24.00
C GLU A 151 -0.79 6.00 23.38
N GLU A 152 -2.04 6.47 23.22
CA GLU A 152 -3.08 5.71 22.54
C GLU A 152 -2.71 5.40 21.08
N ALA A 153 -2.18 6.38 20.33
CA ALA A 153 -1.74 6.18 18.95
C ALA A 153 -0.61 5.15 18.86
N LYS A 154 0.39 5.23 19.75
CA LYS A 154 1.48 4.25 19.82
C LYS A 154 0.96 2.85 20.15
N ASN A 155 0.05 2.73 21.11
CA ASN A 155 -0.54 1.45 21.50
C ASN A 155 -1.32 0.81 20.36
N VAL A 156 -2.16 1.58 19.65
CA VAL A 156 -2.93 1.06 18.50
C VAL A 156 -2.01 0.64 17.36
N LEU A 157 -0.98 1.44 17.03
CA LEU A 157 -0.02 1.05 15.99
C LEU A 157 0.77 -0.22 16.36
N ALA A 158 1.18 -0.34 17.63
CA ALA A 158 1.84 -1.54 18.13
C ALA A 158 0.91 -2.76 18.07
N GLU A 159 -0.34 -2.61 18.49
CA GLU A 159 -1.36 -3.67 18.42
C GLU A 159 -1.59 -4.13 16.98
N LEU A 160 -1.77 -3.20 16.04
CA LEU A 160 -1.94 -3.52 14.62
C LEU A 160 -0.72 -4.25 14.04
N THR A 161 0.49 -3.87 14.45
CA THR A 161 1.73 -4.47 13.93
C THR A 161 2.03 -5.84 14.53
N VAL A 162 1.69 -6.06 15.81
CA VAL A 162 2.02 -7.28 16.55
C VAL A 162 0.91 -8.32 16.46
N SER A 163 -0.34 -7.89 16.57
CA SER A 163 -1.51 -8.77 16.68
C SER A 163 -2.26 -8.93 15.37
N SER A 164 -1.91 -8.17 14.33
CA SER A 164 -2.52 -8.24 13.00
C SER A 164 -1.46 -8.26 11.90
N ASN A 165 -1.87 -8.47 10.65
CA ASN A 165 -0.97 -8.49 9.49
C ASN A 165 -0.70 -7.08 8.91
N PHE A 166 -0.81 -6.04 9.75
CA PHE A 166 -0.56 -4.67 9.30
C PHE A 166 0.93 -4.34 9.33
N VAL A 167 1.40 -3.73 8.26
CA VAL A 167 2.71 -3.10 8.18
C VAL A 167 2.50 -1.58 8.27
N PHE A 168 3.08 -0.98 9.30
CA PHE A 168 3.09 0.47 9.44
C PHE A 168 4.30 1.08 8.74
N LYS A 169 4.09 2.15 7.95
CA LYS A 169 5.14 2.95 7.32
C LYS A 169 4.88 4.44 7.58
N ASN A 170 5.90 5.12 8.10
CA ASN A 170 5.88 6.58 8.21
C ASN A 170 6.62 7.18 7.01
N THR A 171 6.08 8.25 6.45
CA THR A 171 6.72 9.04 5.38
C THR A 171 6.68 10.52 5.76
N ALA A 172 7.77 11.26 5.58
CA ALA A 172 7.83 12.68 5.89
C ALA A 172 6.93 13.50 4.97
N ASP A 173 6.90 13.15 3.68
CA ASP A 173 6.18 13.91 2.66
C ASP A 173 5.61 13.05 1.52
N LEU A 174 5.01 13.71 0.53
CA LEU A 174 4.47 13.07 -0.66
C LEU A 174 5.56 12.48 -1.58
N THR A 175 6.80 12.95 -1.49
CA THR A 175 7.94 12.48 -2.30
C THR A 175 8.33 11.10 -1.82
N GLU A 176 8.52 10.97 -0.52
CA GLU A 176 8.84 9.72 0.14
C GLU A 176 7.69 8.73 0.01
N THR A 177 6.43 9.20 0.13
CA THR A 177 5.26 8.38 -0.15
C THR A 177 5.27 7.82 -1.57
N ALA A 178 5.53 8.65 -2.58
CA ALA A 178 5.60 8.20 -3.97
C ALA A 178 6.79 7.25 -4.23
N ALA A 179 7.93 7.49 -3.59
CA ALA A 179 9.09 6.60 -3.65
C ALA A 179 8.80 5.23 -3.02
N LEU A 180 8.10 5.22 -1.87
CA LEU A 180 7.65 4.00 -1.22
C LEU A 180 6.74 3.19 -2.14
N PHE A 181 5.69 3.79 -2.72
CA PHE A 181 4.82 3.11 -3.69
C PHE A 181 5.63 2.51 -4.85
N SER A 182 6.60 3.26 -5.39
CA SER A 182 7.43 2.76 -6.48
C SER A 182 8.39 1.64 -6.07
N SER A 183 8.74 1.53 -4.79
CA SER A 183 9.60 0.43 -4.30
C SER A 183 8.83 -0.88 -4.07
N LEU A 184 7.50 -0.84 -4.14
CA LEU A 184 6.63 -2.00 -3.97
C LEU A 184 6.31 -2.72 -5.30
N VAL A 185 6.85 -2.23 -6.42
CA VAL A 185 6.67 -2.77 -7.78
C VAL A 185 7.98 -3.14 -8.44
#